data_AF-A0A7W6EPJ5-F1
#
_entry.id   AF-A0A7W6EPJ5-F1
#
_cell.length_a   1.000
_cell.length_b   1.000
_cell.length_c   1.000
_cell.angle_alpha   90.00
_cell.angle_beta   90.00
_cell.angle_gamma   90.00
#
_symmetry.space_group_name_H-M   'P 1'
#
loop_
_entity.id
_entity.type
_entity.pdbx_description
1 polymer ?
#
loop_
_entity_poly.entity_id
_entity_poly.type
_entity_poly.pdbx_seq_one_letter_code
_entity_poly.pdbx_strand_id
1 'polypeptide(L)'
;MKKKTTLFNIKDLVVYFLIAGTGAVVQLASGSFFRNYVDFYTSVSLGYIVSFFVGFVLTKLFAFDARNTNQTRREMVKFGIVACLSFGITVGLSALSLELFHASSPTDFIYQIPFDFIPAKSREINVTEATSTLVGMGFSFVSNFILHKTFTFRSTGFYDRAKAALNLGKN
;
A
#
# COMPACT_ATOMS: atom_id res chain seq x y z
N MET A 1 -15.12 3.50 -32.95
CA MET A 1 -15.90 3.30 -31.70
C MET A 1 -14.99 3.49 -30.49
N LYS A 2 -15.05 4.63 -29.78
CA LYS A 2 -14.21 4.86 -28.59
C LYS A 2 -14.69 3.92 -27.46
N LYS A 3 -13.87 2.93 -27.10
CA LYS A 3 -14.12 2.05 -25.93
C LYS A 3 -14.34 2.95 -24.71
N LYS A 4 -15.54 2.94 -24.11
CA LYS A 4 -15.81 3.58 -22.81
C LYS A 4 -14.86 2.92 -21.81
N THR A 5 -13.78 3.59 -21.45
CA THR A 5 -12.94 3.18 -20.33
C THR A 5 -13.74 3.44 -19.06
N THR A 6 -14.44 2.43 -18.57
CA THR A 6 -15.03 2.46 -17.24
C THR A 6 -13.90 2.66 -16.24
N LEU A 7 -13.97 3.77 -15.50
CA LEU A 7 -12.98 4.20 -14.52
C LEU A 7 -12.73 3.09 -13.48
N PHE A 8 -13.75 2.28 -13.21
CA PHE A 8 -13.71 1.02 -12.47
C PHE A 8 -13.84 -0.17 -13.43
N ASN A 9 -12.71 -0.78 -13.77
CA ASN A 9 -12.69 -2.12 -14.37
C ASN A 9 -12.21 -3.07 -13.27
N ILE A 10 -13.05 -4.03 -12.88
CA ILE A 10 -12.76 -4.97 -11.79
C ILE A 10 -11.45 -5.72 -12.04
N LYS A 11 -11.14 -6.05 -13.29
CA LYS A 11 -9.86 -6.70 -13.64
C LYS A 11 -8.65 -5.81 -13.31
N ASP A 12 -8.74 -4.50 -13.57
CA ASP A 12 -7.67 -3.56 -13.21
C ASP A 12 -7.50 -3.46 -11.70
N LEU A 13 -8.63 -3.45 -10.98
CA LEU A 13 -8.64 -3.36 -9.52
C LEU A 13 -8.01 -4.60 -8.88
N VAL A 14 -8.34 -5.80 -9.36
CA VAL A 14 -7.76 -7.06 -8.86
C VAL A 14 -6.25 -7.11 -9.12
N VAL A 15 -5.82 -6.75 -10.33
CA VAL A 15 -4.39 -6.69 -10.67
C VAL A 15 -3.66 -5.70 -9.77
N TYR A 16 -4.23 -4.51 -9.60
CA TYR A 16 -3.66 -3.49 -8.71
C TYR A 16 -3.64 -3.94 -7.25
N PHE A 17 -4.70 -4.62 -6.78
CA PHE A 17 -4.79 -5.18 -5.44
C PHE A 17 -3.69 -6.21 -5.17
N LEU A 18 -3.37 -7.09 -6.11
CA LEU A 18 -2.29 -8.07 -5.94
C LEU A 18 -0.91 -7.39 -5.85
N ILE A 19 -0.66 -6.37 -6.68
CA ILE A 19 0.60 -5.63 -6.70
C ILE A 19 0.75 -4.77 -5.45
N ALA A 20 -0.26 -3.95 -5.15
CA ALA A 20 -0.27 -3.11 -3.96
C ALA A 20 -0.34 -3.94 -2.67
N GLY A 21 -0.98 -5.11 -2.72
CA GLY A 21 -1.04 -6.07 -1.61
C GLY A 21 0.34 -6.55 -1.19
N THR A 22 1.27 -6.71 -2.14
CA THR A 22 2.68 -6.99 -1.80
C THR A 22 3.28 -5.85 -0.95
N GLY A 23 3.01 -4.60 -1.33
CA GLY A 23 3.40 -3.44 -0.53
C GLY A 23 2.73 -3.42 0.84
N ALA A 24 1.44 -3.71 0.92
CA ALA A 24 0.70 -3.73 2.19
C ALA A 24 1.26 -4.78 3.16
N VAL A 25 1.59 -5.97 2.67
CA VAL A 25 2.23 -7.04 3.48
C VAL A 25 3.59 -6.58 3.99
N VAL A 26 4.43 -6.00 3.13
CA VAL A 26 5.73 -5.46 3.53
C VAL A 26 5.57 -4.36 4.58
N GLN A 27 4.58 -3.47 4.42
CA GLN A 27 4.32 -2.39 5.35
C GLN A 27 3.85 -2.91 6.71
N LEU A 28 2.94 -3.88 6.76
CA LEU A 28 2.49 -4.49 8.01
C LEU A 28 3.66 -5.20 8.71
N ALA A 29 4.41 -6.04 8.00
CA ALA A 29 5.53 -6.77 8.58
C ALA A 29 6.62 -5.84 9.13
N SER A 30 7.03 -4.85 8.34
CA SER A 30 8.04 -3.87 8.77
C SER A 30 7.51 -2.91 9.84
N GLY A 31 6.28 -2.45 9.74
CA GLY A 31 5.63 -1.61 10.75
C GLY A 31 5.51 -2.31 12.10
N SER A 32 5.03 -3.56 12.11
CA SER A 32 5.00 -4.40 13.31
C SER A 32 6.40 -4.64 13.89
N PHE A 33 7.42 -4.80 13.05
CA PHE A 33 8.80 -4.89 13.52
C PHE A 33 9.25 -3.59 14.22
N PHE A 34 9.05 -2.43 13.57
CA PHE A 34 9.43 -1.14 14.12
C PHE A 34 8.66 -0.78 15.39
N ARG A 35 7.40 -1.19 15.51
CA ARG A 35 6.56 -0.93 16.69
C ARG A 35 7.16 -1.46 18.00
N ASN A 36 8.06 -2.45 17.94
CA ASN A 36 8.81 -2.96 19.09
C ASN A 36 9.85 -1.97 19.66
N TYR A 37 10.20 -0.95 18.88
CA TYR A 37 11.27 0.01 19.16
C TYR A 37 10.80 1.47 19.17
N VAL A 38 9.71 1.78 18.45
CA VAL A 38 9.17 3.14 18.31
C VAL A 38 7.66 3.20 18.57
N ASP A 39 7.14 4.41 18.70
CA ASP A 39 5.71 4.69 18.86
C ASP A 39 4.90 4.28 17.61
N PHE A 40 3.58 4.22 17.77
CA PHE A 40 2.65 3.82 16.70
C PHE A 40 2.81 4.66 15.43
N TYR A 41 2.82 5.99 15.55
CA TYR A 41 2.89 6.90 14.40
C TYR A 41 4.20 6.71 13.62
N THR A 42 5.32 6.65 14.33
CA THR A 42 6.64 6.41 13.74
C THR A 42 6.73 5.01 13.12
N SER A 43 6.14 3.99 13.76
CA SER A 43 6.16 2.61 13.22
C SER A 43 5.40 2.49 11.90
N VAL A 44 4.21 3.09 11.79
CA VAL A 44 3.41 3.11 10.56
C VAL A 44 4.15 3.89 9.47
N SER A 45 4.78 5.01 9.83
CA SER A 45 5.56 5.84 8.91
C SER A 45 6.77 5.08 8.34
N LEU A 46 7.58 4.47 9.20
CA LEU A 46 8.75 3.68 8.79
C LEU A 46 8.36 2.48 7.94
N GLY A 47 7.29 1.77 8.33
CA GLY A 47 6.78 0.65 7.54
C GLY A 47 6.34 1.10 6.14
N TYR A 48 5.68 2.26 6.04
CA TYR A 48 5.29 2.81 4.74
C TYR A 48 6.50 3.15 3.89
N ILE A 49 7.55 3.75 4.46
CA ILE A 49 8.77 4.11 3.73
C ILE A 49 9.43 2.86 3.14
N VAL A 50 9.54 1.78 3.92
CA VAL A 50 10.09 0.49 3.45
C VAL A 50 9.25 -0.08 2.31
N SER A 51 7.93 -0.12 2.50
CA SER A 51 6.99 -0.61 1.48
C SER A 51 7.03 0.22 0.20
N PHE A 52 7.09 1.53 0.32
CA PHE A 52 7.21 2.46 -0.80
C PHE A 52 8.48 2.16 -1.61
N PHE A 53 9.62 1.95 -0.94
CA PHE A 53 10.87 1.64 -1.63
C PHE A 53 10.76 0.33 -2.43
N VAL A 54 10.20 -0.72 -1.81
CA VAL A 54 9.96 -2.01 -2.49
C VAL A 54 9.01 -1.84 -3.68
N GLY A 55 7.87 -1.16 -3.47
CA GLY A 55 6.88 -0.90 -4.51
C GLY A 55 7.42 -0.05 -5.66
N PHE A 56 8.29 0.92 -5.35
CA PHE A 56 8.98 1.75 -6.34
C PHE A 56 9.96 0.93 -7.17
N VAL A 57 10.78 0.08 -6.55
CA VAL A 57 11.72 -0.81 -7.26
C VAL A 57 10.96 -1.75 -8.20
N LEU A 58 9.89 -2.40 -7.73
CA LEU A 58 9.05 -3.26 -8.55
C LEU A 58 8.43 -2.49 -9.72
N THR A 59 7.87 -1.31 -9.47
CA THR A 59 7.27 -0.47 -10.53
C THR A 59 8.34 -0.02 -11.53
N LYS A 60 9.55 0.31 -11.08
CA LYS A 60 10.64 0.68 -11.96
C LYS A 60 11.02 -0.48 -12.90
N LEU A 61 11.24 -1.67 -12.35
CA LEU A 61 11.63 -2.86 -13.11
C LEU A 61 10.56 -3.28 -14.12
N PHE A 62 9.28 -3.27 -13.74
CA PHE A 62 8.21 -3.79 -14.58
C PHE A 62 7.51 -2.74 -15.45
N ALA A 63 7.49 -1.47 -15.04
CA ALA A 63 6.72 -0.41 -15.70
C ALA A 63 7.59 0.61 -16.43
N PHE A 64 8.71 1.06 -15.84
CA PHE A 64 9.46 2.23 -16.32
C PHE A 64 10.60 1.90 -17.29
N ASP A 65 11.09 0.66 -17.31
CA ASP A 65 12.27 0.26 -18.10
C ASP A 65 12.05 0.21 -19.62
N ALA A 66 10.81 0.31 -20.09
CA ALA A 66 10.45 0.13 -21.50
C ALA A 66 10.42 1.44 -22.34
N ARG A 67 10.78 2.61 -21.79
CA ARG A 67 10.66 3.90 -22.49
C ARG A 67 11.89 4.81 -22.31
N ASN A 68 12.11 5.65 -23.34
CA ASN A 68 13.12 6.71 -23.39
C ASN A 68 13.31 7.43 -22.04
N THR A 69 14.57 7.60 -21.61
CA THR A 69 15.03 8.09 -20.29
C THR A 69 14.31 9.37 -19.81
N ASN A 70 13.98 10.30 -20.71
CA ASN A 70 13.28 11.55 -20.37
C ASN A 70 11.80 11.36 -19.98
N GLN A 71 11.12 10.33 -20.52
CA GLN A 71 9.75 10.01 -20.12
C GLN A 71 9.72 9.26 -18.79
N THR A 72 10.69 8.37 -18.56
CA THR A 72 10.91 7.63 -17.32
C THR A 72 11.01 8.56 -16.11
N ARG A 73 11.81 9.64 -16.21
CA ARG A 73 11.97 10.62 -15.12
C ARG A 73 10.65 11.29 -14.75
N ARG A 74 9.83 11.68 -15.74
CA ARG A 74 8.52 12.30 -15.49
C ARG A 74 7.57 11.33 -14.80
N GLU A 75 7.58 10.06 -15.18
CA GLU A 75 6.71 9.04 -14.59
C GLU A 75 7.13 8.69 -13.15
N MET A 76 8.43 8.67 -12.86
CA MET A 76 8.95 8.53 -11.49
C MET A 76 8.54 9.68 -10.57
N VAL A 77 8.58 10.93 -11.06
CA VAL A 77 8.13 12.11 -10.27
C VAL A 77 6.63 12.01 -9.96
N LYS A 78 5.81 11.64 -10.95
CA LYS A 78 4.38 11.43 -10.72
C LYS A 78 4.13 10.33 -9.70
N PHE A 79 4.88 9.23 -9.77
CA PHE A 79 4.80 8.15 -8.80
C PHE A 79 5.14 8.64 -7.39
N GLY A 80 6.21 9.42 -7.25
CA GLY A 80 6.61 10.02 -5.96
C GLY A 80 5.53 10.93 -5.37
N ILE A 81 4.90 11.79 -6.18
CA ILE A 81 3.80 12.66 -5.73
C ILE A 81 2.63 11.84 -5.18
N VAL A 82 2.21 10.81 -5.93
CA VAL A 82 1.12 9.92 -5.49
C VAL A 82 1.48 9.19 -4.20
N ALA A 83 2.74 8.77 -4.06
CA ALA A 83 3.22 8.12 -2.86
C ALA A 83 3.29 9.04 -1.65
N CYS A 84 3.67 10.31 -1.79
CA CYS A 84 3.64 11.28 -0.69
C CYS A 84 2.22 11.55 -0.20
N LEU A 85 1.26 11.67 -1.13
CA LEU A 85 -0.16 11.80 -0.77
C LEU A 85 -0.66 10.55 -0.03
N SER A 86 -0.31 9.38 -0.56
CA SER A 86 -0.68 8.09 0.03
C SER A 86 -0.04 7.88 1.42
N PHE A 87 1.18 8.39 1.64
CA PHE A 87 1.82 8.41 2.96
C PHE A 87 0.99 9.21 3.96
N GLY A 88 0.65 10.46 3.62
CA GLY A 88 -0.16 11.33 4.48
C GLY A 88 -1.52 10.73 4.81
N ILE A 89 -2.19 10.13 3.81
CA ILE A 89 -3.46 9.42 4.02
C ILE A 89 -3.27 8.22 4.95
N THR A 90 -2.25 7.39 4.73
CA THR A 90 -2.03 6.19 5.53
C THR A 90 -1.76 6.55 6.98
N VAL A 91 -0.76 7.39 7.23
CA VAL A 91 -0.34 7.74 8.58
C VAL A 91 -1.42 8.56 9.30
N GLY A 92 -2.00 9.55 8.61
CA GLY A 92 -3.03 10.42 9.19
C GLY A 92 -4.33 9.68 9.52
N LEU A 93 -4.83 8.84 8.61
CA LEU A 93 -6.05 8.08 8.86
C LEU A 93 -5.83 6.91 9.82
N SER A 94 -4.63 6.32 9.88
CA SER A 94 -4.32 5.33 10.90
C SER A 94 -4.26 5.94 12.29
N ALA A 95 -3.68 7.13 12.45
CA ALA A 95 -3.70 7.85 13.72
C ALA A 95 -5.14 8.25 14.11
N LEU A 96 -5.90 8.84 13.18
CA LEU A 96 -7.29 9.22 13.42
C LEU A 96 -8.16 8.01 13.76
N SER A 97 -8.00 6.89 13.04
CA SER A 97 -8.74 5.66 13.32
C SER A 97 -8.42 5.13 14.72
N LEU A 98 -7.16 5.20 15.15
CA LEU A 98 -6.76 4.77 16.48
C LEU A 98 -7.40 5.65 17.56
N GLU A 99 -7.38 6.97 17.40
CA GLU A 99 -8.05 7.90 18.31
C GLU A 99 -9.56 7.64 18.39
N LEU A 100 -10.21 7.36 17.26
CA LEU A 100 -11.65 7.01 17.23
C LEU A 100 -11.95 5.67 17.93
N PHE A 101 -11.07 4.68 17.77
CA PHE A 101 -11.21 3.42 18.49
C PHE A 101 -11.05 3.63 20.00
N HIS A 102 -10.04 4.38 20.44
CA HIS A 102 -9.82 4.70 21.86
C HIS A 102 -10.95 5.54 22.46
N ALA A 103 -11.55 6.43 21.69
CA ALA A 103 -12.73 7.19 22.11
C ALA A 103 -13.96 6.29 22.35
N SER A 104 -14.08 5.19 21.60
CA SER A 104 -15.20 4.25 21.70
C SER A 104 -14.93 3.10 22.68
N SER A 105 -13.67 2.72 22.85
CA SER A 105 -13.20 1.63 23.71
C SER A 105 -11.76 1.94 24.14
N PRO A 106 -11.54 2.40 25.40
CA PRO A 106 -10.23 2.86 25.86
C PRO A 106 -9.15 1.78 25.95
N THR A 107 -9.54 0.51 25.90
CA THR A 107 -8.63 -0.63 26.06
C THR A 107 -8.25 -1.20 24.72
N ASP A 108 -6.94 -1.34 24.48
CA ASP A 108 -6.43 -2.05 23.31
C ASP A 108 -6.71 -3.55 23.41
N PHE A 109 -7.15 -4.14 22.29
CA PHE A 109 -7.29 -5.58 22.17
C PHE A 109 -5.93 -6.18 21.79
N ILE A 110 -5.28 -6.83 22.75
CA ILE A 110 -4.00 -7.50 22.56
C ILE A 110 -4.26 -8.98 22.37
N TYR A 111 -3.87 -9.50 21.20
CA TYR A 111 -3.90 -10.93 20.89
C TYR A 111 -2.51 -11.53 21.10
N GLN A 112 -2.42 -12.58 21.92
CA GLN A 112 -1.18 -13.32 22.12
C GLN A 112 -1.11 -14.52 21.19
N ILE A 113 -0.06 -14.58 20.37
CA ILE A 113 0.17 -15.68 19.45
C ILE A 113 0.58 -16.94 20.25
N PRO A 114 -0.11 -18.09 20.09
CA PRO A 114 0.16 -19.31 20.85
C PRO A 114 1.32 -20.13 20.24
N PHE A 115 2.47 -19.49 20.00
CA PHE A 115 3.67 -20.15 19.48
C PHE A 115 4.88 -19.92 20.39
N ASP A 116 5.29 -20.98 21.10
CA ASP A 116 6.32 -20.89 22.14
C ASP A 116 7.75 -20.71 21.62
N PHE A 117 8.00 -20.91 20.34
CA PHE A 117 9.31 -20.68 19.72
C PHE A 117 9.60 -19.20 19.42
N ILE A 118 8.59 -18.32 19.51
CA ILE A 118 8.72 -16.88 19.24
C ILE A 118 9.06 -16.15 20.55
N PRO A 119 9.97 -15.14 20.57
CA PRO A 119 10.22 -14.34 21.77
C PRO A 119 8.94 -13.70 22.33
N ALA A 120 8.76 -13.70 23.66
CA ALA A 120 7.54 -13.23 24.32
C ALA A 120 7.11 -11.81 23.89
N LYS A 121 8.09 -10.90 23.70
CA LYS A 121 7.84 -9.52 23.24
C LYS A 121 7.24 -9.43 21.82
N SER A 122 7.43 -10.45 20.99
CA SER A 122 6.90 -10.54 19.63
C SER A 122 5.60 -11.36 19.54
N ARG A 123 5.11 -11.90 20.67
CA ARG A 123 3.85 -12.64 20.74
C ARG A 123 2.64 -11.74 20.90
N GLU A 124 2.83 -10.51 21.36
CA GLU A 124 1.75 -9.55 21.59
C GLU A 124 1.46 -8.75 20.32
N ILE A 125 0.31 -9.05 19.70
CA ILE A 125 -0.21 -8.27 18.58
C ILE A 125 -1.28 -7.34 19.14
N ASN A 126 -1.03 -6.02 19.05
CA ASN A 126 -2.07 -5.04 19.28
C ASN A 126 -3.01 -5.00 18.05
N VAL A 127 -4.16 -5.65 18.18
CA VAL A 127 -5.14 -5.77 17.09
C VAL A 127 -5.82 -4.44 16.83
N THR A 128 -5.99 -3.59 17.85
CA THR A 128 -6.53 -2.23 17.68
C THR A 128 -5.61 -1.40 16.79
N GLU A 129 -4.31 -1.37 17.09
CA GLU A 129 -3.31 -0.68 16.27
C GLU A 129 -3.20 -1.28 14.86
N ALA A 130 -3.22 -2.62 14.73
CA ALA A 130 -3.18 -3.29 13.44
C ALA A 130 -4.41 -2.95 12.59
N THR A 131 -5.60 -2.90 13.20
CA THR A 131 -6.85 -2.55 12.53
C THR A 131 -6.84 -1.08 12.09
N SER A 132 -6.40 -0.16 12.96
CA SER A 132 -6.21 1.25 12.60
C SER A 132 -5.23 1.44 11.44
N THR A 133 -4.15 0.66 11.44
CA THR A 133 -3.18 0.62 10.35
C THR A 133 -3.84 0.15 9.04
N LEU A 134 -4.61 -0.95 9.10
CA LEU A 134 -5.35 -1.48 7.95
C LEU A 134 -6.39 -0.51 7.40
N VAL A 135 -7.09 0.25 8.26
CA VAL A 135 -8.04 1.29 7.82
C VAL A 135 -7.31 2.36 7.01
N GLY A 136 -6.21 2.91 7.54
CA GLY A 136 -5.41 3.91 6.82
C GLY A 136 -4.84 3.38 5.50
N MET A 137 -4.36 2.13 5.50
CA MET A 137 -3.92 1.44 4.27
C MET A 137 -5.05 1.28 3.26
N GLY A 138 -6.26 0.94 3.69
CA GLY A 138 -7.41 0.77 2.81
C GLY A 138 -7.80 2.05 2.09
N PHE A 139 -7.89 3.17 2.82
CA PHE A 139 -8.16 4.48 2.22
C PHE A 139 -7.04 4.94 1.30
N SER A 140 -5.79 4.74 1.73
CA SER A 140 -4.60 5.01 0.92
C SER A 140 -4.60 4.17 -0.37
N PHE A 141 -4.94 2.89 -0.30
CA PHE A 141 -5.05 1.99 -1.45
C PHE A 141 -6.08 2.48 -2.48
N VAL A 142 -7.26 2.92 -2.04
CA VAL A 142 -8.30 3.44 -2.95
C VAL A 142 -7.82 4.73 -3.62
N SER A 143 -7.27 5.67 -2.84
CA SER A 143 -6.72 6.92 -3.37
C SER A 143 -5.61 6.66 -4.39
N ASN A 144 -4.69 5.76 -4.03
CA ASN A 144 -3.55 5.39 -4.84
C ASN A 144 -3.97 4.67 -6.12
N PHE A 145 -4.96 3.78 -6.07
CA PHE A 145 -5.55 3.15 -7.27
C PHE A 145 -6.07 4.19 -8.25
N ILE A 146 -6.86 5.15 -7.77
CA ILE A 146 -7.44 6.21 -8.60
C ILE A 146 -6.33 7.08 -9.21
N LEU A 147 -5.37 7.53 -8.41
CA LEU A 147 -4.29 8.41 -8.83
C LEU A 147 -3.32 7.72 -9.79
N HIS A 148 -2.90 6.49 -9.51
CA HIS A 148 -2.05 5.76 -10.43
C HIS A 148 -2.79 5.41 -11.73
N LYS A 149 -4.06 5.03 -11.69
CA LYS A 149 -4.84 4.75 -12.91
C LYS A 149 -5.03 6.00 -13.78
N THR A 150 -5.31 7.15 -13.18
CA THR A 150 -5.62 8.39 -13.92
C THR A 150 -4.38 9.19 -14.33
N PHE A 151 -3.34 9.21 -13.50
CA PHE A 151 -2.21 10.13 -13.63
C PHE A 151 -0.87 9.45 -13.96
N THR A 152 -0.55 8.34 -13.30
CA THR A 152 0.79 7.71 -13.38
C THR A 152 0.89 6.65 -14.48
N PHE A 153 -0.08 5.74 -14.57
CA PHE A 153 -0.04 4.58 -15.48
C PHE A 153 -0.86 4.75 -16.75
N ARG A 154 -1.61 5.85 -16.89
CA ARG A 154 -2.28 6.21 -18.16
C ARG A 154 -1.28 6.30 -19.32
N SER A 155 -0.03 6.66 -19.05
CA SER A 155 1.02 6.74 -20.06
C SER A 155 1.85 5.47 -20.20
N THR A 156 2.00 4.63 -19.17
CA THR A 156 3.01 3.54 -19.15
C THR A 156 2.55 2.20 -19.74
N GLY A 157 1.25 1.96 -19.88
CA GLY A 157 0.73 0.63 -20.28
C GLY A 157 1.01 -0.47 -19.24
N PHE A 158 1.28 -0.10 -17.99
CA PHE A 158 1.57 -1.06 -16.90
C PHE A 158 0.43 -2.07 -16.69
N TYR A 159 -0.81 -1.60 -16.71
CA TYR A 159 -2.00 -2.45 -16.56
C TYR A 159 -2.12 -3.49 -17.67
N ASP A 160 -1.73 -3.16 -18.90
CA ASP A 160 -1.81 -4.10 -20.02
C ASP A 160 -0.77 -5.22 -19.87
N ARG A 161 0.45 -4.86 -19.42
CA ARG A 161 1.51 -5.82 -19.11
C ARG A 161 1.14 -6.73 -17.93
N ALA A 162 0.62 -6.16 -16.85
CA ALA A 162 0.23 -6.92 -15.66
C ALA A 162 -0.95 -7.88 -15.95
N LYS A 163 -1.93 -7.46 -16.77
CA LYS A 163 -3.00 -8.34 -17.24
C LYS A 163 -2.51 -9.48 -18.12
N ALA A 164 -1.54 -9.21 -18.99
CA ALA A 164 -0.94 -10.23 -19.84
C ALA A 164 -0.22 -11.28 -19.00
N ALA A 165 0.56 -10.86 -17.99
CA ALA A 165 1.24 -11.77 -17.06
C ALA A 165 0.27 -12.63 -16.25
N LEU A 166 -0.89 -12.08 -15.89
CA LEU A 166 -1.93 -12.79 -15.12
C LEU A 166 -2.95 -13.54 -15.99
N ASN A 167 -2.76 -13.63 -17.31
CA ASN A 167 -3.71 -14.22 -18.27
C ASN A 167 -5.14 -13.63 -18.23
N LEU A 168 -5.33 -12.45 -17.63
CA LEU A 168 -6.65 -11.82 -17.47
C LEU A 168 -7.15 -11.11 -18.74
N GLY A 169 -6.31 -11.06 -19.78
CA GLY A 169 -6.54 -10.38 -21.07
C GLY A 169 -7.12 -11.24 -22.20
N LYS A 170 -7.29 -12.55 -22.01
CA LYS A 170 -7.97 -13.41 -22.99
C LYS A 170 -9.48 -13.41 -22.71
N ASN A 171 -10.22 -12.64 -23.50
CA ASN A 171 -11.59 -12.90 -23.91
C ASN A 171 -11.68 -12.46 -25.38
#